data_AF-A0ABD1VC02-F1
#
_entry.id   AF-A0ABD1VC02-F1
#
_cell.length_a   1.000
_cell.length_b   1.000
_cell.length_c   1.000
_cell.angle_alpha   90.00
_cell.angle_beta   90.00
_cell.angle_gamma   90.00
#
_symmetry.space_group_name_H-M   'P 1'
#
loop_
_entity.id
_entity.type
_entity.pdbx_description
1 polymer ?
#
loop_
_entity_poly.entity_id
_entity_poly.type
_entity_poly.pdbx_seq_one_letter_code
_entity_poly.pdbx_strand_id
1 'polypeptide(L)'
;MGITKHRECRVCGSEDPITLHNLWYRGMYGQLCTACVLAHHPASFCPICFDVYDDTKLPPPHLRVMCLRCPSVAHLSCVYSLPSSSSSSSSTSFHCPQCSIPNFTFFNLNGGIIQKGNVITKDLAKQLVAAAKIASMSLHKAAAIARENAEKRATEAVMARKRAKEALDKVAFLMLKEAEEDSRSSSNL
;
A
#
# COMPACT_ATOMS: atom_id res chain seq x y z
N MET A 1 -18.82 15.99 18.22
CA MET A 1 -19.23 14.96 17.22
C MET A 1 -18.15 13.89 17.18
N GLY A 2 -18.37 12.77 17.86
CA GLY A 2 -17.42 11.66 17.86
C GLY A 2 -17.42 10.97 16.50
N ILE A 3 -16.27 10.88 15.85
CA ILE A 3 -16.11 10.04 14.66
C ILE A 3 -16.11 8.59 15.16
N THR A 4 -17.27 7.95 15.16
CA THR A 4 -17.34 6.48 15.23
C THR A 4 -16.75 5.95 13.94
N LYS A 5 -15.44 5.69 13.94
CA LYS A 5 -14.76 4.99 12.84
C LYS A 5 -15.46 3.65 12.66
N HIS A 6 -16.22 3.48 11.58
CA HIS A 6 -16.73 2.18 11.16
C HIS A 6 -15.55 1.22 11.07
N ARG A 7 -15.53 0.19 11.93
CA ARG A 7 -14.53 -0.87 11.95
C ARG A 7 -15.00 -1.97 11.01
N GLU A 8 -15.06 -1.64 9.73
CA GLU A 8 -15.51 -2.57 8.70
C GLU A 8 -14.49 -2.65 7.55
N CYS A 9 -14.45 -3.80 6.91
CA CYS A 9 -13.66 -3.97 5.70
C CYS A 9 -14.27 -3.12 4.58
N ARG A 10 -13.50 -2.21 4.00
CA ARG A 10 -13.97 -1.33 2.91
C ARG A 10 -14.42 -2.08 1.65
N VAL A 11 -13.98 -3.33 1.46
CA VAL A 11 -14.32 -4.11 0.26
C VAL A 11 -15.57 -4.95 0.46
N CYS A 12 -15.67 -5.69 1.56
CA CYS A 12 -16.76 -6.65 1.78
C CYS A 12 -17.70 -6.28 2.93
N GLY A 13 -17.43 -5.21 3.67
CA GLY A 13 -18.25 -4.76 4.82
C GLY A 13 -18.09 -5.60 6.09
N SER A 14 -17.14 -6.54 6.16
CA SER A 14 -16.99 -7.38 7.37
C SER A 14 -16.55 -6.57 8.59
N GLU A 15 -17.25 -6.72 9.71
CA GLU A 15 -16.98 -5.98 10.94
C GLU A 15 -16.02 -6.69 11.91
N ASP A 16 -15.52 -7.89 11.58
CA ASP A 16 -14.68 -8.68 12.49
C ASP A 16 -13.32 -8.01 12.78
N PRO A 17 -13.14 -7.40 13.97
CA PRO A 17 -11.98 -6.56 14.25
C PRO A 17 -10.67 -7.36 14.33
N ILE A 18 -10.72 -8.68 14.58
CA ILE A 18 -9.53 -9.54 14.68
C ILE A 18 -8.87 -9.68 13.30
N THR A 19 -9.66 -9.56 12.24
CA THR A 19 -9.21 -9.78 10.87
C THR A 19 -8.94 -8.50 10.10
N LEU A 20 -9.23 -7.33 10.68
CA LEU A 20 -9.07 -6.04 10.03
C LEU A 20 -7.63 -5.53 10.14
N HIS A 21 -7.05 -5.21 8.99
CA HIS A 21 -5.74 -4.61 8.85
C HIS A 21 -5.89 -3.15 8.43
N ASN A 22 -5.05 -2.27 8.95
CA ASN A 22 -4.96 -0.89 8.46
C ASN A 22 -3.99 -0.84 7.27
N LEU A 23 -4.41 -0.28 6.14
CA LEU A 23 -3.54 -0.16 4.98
C LEU A 23 -3.88 1.07 4.15
N TRP A 24 -2.92 1.48 3.35
CA TRP A 24 -3.12 2.48 2.31
C TRP A 24 -3.55 1.76 1.03
N TYR A 25 -4.79 1.96 0.62
CA TYR A 25 -5.39 1.28 -0.53
C TYR A 25 -6.01 2.30 -1.49
N ARG A 26 -5.61 2.24 -2.77
CA ARG A 26 -6.10 3.13 -3.84
C ARG A 26 -6.05 4.63 -3.47
N GLY A 27 -4.96 5.06 -2.85
CA GLY A 27 -4.77 6.46 -2.47
C GLY A 27 -5.49 6.89 -1.19
N MET A 28 -6.16 5.96 -0.50
CA MET A 28 -6.90 6.25 0.72
C MET A 28 -6.48 5.32 1.86
N TYR A 29 -6.36 5.87 3.06
CA TYR A 29 -6.24 5.07 4.27
C TYR A 29 -7.57 4.36 4.58
N GLY A 30 -7.53 3.07 4.92
CA GLY A 30 -8.73 2.30 5.27
C GLY A 30 -8.41 0.95 5.92
N GLN A 31 -9.47 0.21 6.27
CA GLN A 31 -9.37 -1.14 6.82
C GLN A 31 -9.81 -2.18 5.80
N LEU A 32 -9.05 -3.27 5.66
CA LEU A 32 -9.47 -4.47 4.93
C LEU A 32 -9.33 -5.69 5.82
N CYS A 33 -10.22 -6.65 5.68
CA CYS A 33 -10.07 -7.95 6.34
C CYS A 33 -8.94 -8.76 5.70
N THR A 34 -8.39 -9.75 6.42
CA THR A 34 -7.32 -10.65 5.96
C THR A 34 -7.59 -11.19 4.55
N ALA A 35 -8.82 -11.65 4.29
CA ALA A 35 -9.22 -12.18 2.99
C ALA A 35 -9.07 -11.14 1.87
N CYS A 36 -9.55 -9.93 2.11
CA CYS A 36 -9.49 -8.83 1.13
C CYS A 36 -8.07 -8.31 0.94
N VAL A 37 -7.24 -8.28 1.99
CA VAL A 37 -5.81 -7.94 1.85
C VAL A 37 -5.14 -8.90 0.87
N LEU A 38 -5.31 -10.21 1.06
CA LEU A 38 -4.70 -11.23 0.21
C LEU A 38 -5.26 -11.20 -1.22
N ALA A 39 -6.58 -11.06 -1.38
CA ALA A 39 -7.23 -11.02 -2.69
C ALA A 39 -6.84 -9.79 -3.53
N HIS A 40 -6.60 -8.63 -2.89
CA HIS A 40 -6.25 -7.39 -3.59
C HIS A 40 -4.75 -7.14 -3.73
N HIS A 41 -3.90 -7.99 -3.12
CA HIS A 41 -2.44 -7.90 -3.24
C HIS A 41 -1.83 -9.24 -3.69
N PRO A 42 -2.32 -9.85 -4.79
CA PRO A 42 -1.89 -11.21 -5.20
C PRO A 42 -0.42 -11.29 -5.62
N ALA A 43 0.21 -10.17 -5.97
CA ALA A 43 1.61 -10.07 -6.34
C ALA A 43 2.57 -9.93 -5.15
N SER A 44 2.04 -9.76 -3.94
CA SER A 44 2.85 -9.46 -2.74
C SER A 44 3.24 -10.69 -1.93
N PHE A 45 2.78 -11.88 -2.30
CA PHE A 45 3.06 -13.12 -1.57
C PHE A 45 2.90 -14.35 -2.46
N CYS A 46 3.48 -15.47 -2.03
CA CYS A 46 3.25 -16.77 -2.66
C CYS A 46 1.86 -17.32 -2.24
N PRO A 47 0.92 -17.60 -3.16
CA PRO A 47 -0.42 -18.04 -2.82
C PRO A 47 -0.51 -19.47 -2.25
N ILE A 48 0.62 -20.19 -2.18
CA ILE A 48 0.70 -21.57 -1.69
C ILE A 48 1.24 -21.59 -0.25
N CYS A 49 2.38 -20.93 0.01
CA CYS A 49 3.00 -20.92 1.34
C CYS A 49 2.70 -19.66 2.17
N PHE A 50 2.13 -18.62 1.56
CA PHE A 50 1.86 -17.30 2.15
C PHE A 50 3.11 -16.52 2.61
N ASP A 51 4.28 -16.87 2.09
CA ASP A 51 5.47 -16.04 2.28
C ASP A 51 5.34 -14.74 1.47
N VAL A 52 5.51 -13.62 2.17
CA VAL A 52 5.39 -12.27 1.61
C VAL A 52 6.70 -11.86 0.96
N TYR A 53 6.60 -11.33 -0.26
CA TYR A 53 7.71 -10.74 -0.98
C TYR A 53 7.91 -9.30 -0.48
N ASP A 54 9.03 -9.05 0.20
CA ASP A 54 9.53 -7.69 0.38
C ASP A 54 10.46 -7.32 -0.79
N ASP A 55 10.85 -6.05 -0.88
CA ASP A 55 11.66 -5.52 -2.00
C ASP A 55 13.03 -6.24 -2.13
N THR A 56 13.43 -7.05 -1.14
CA THR A 56 14.67 -7.85 -1.14
C THR A 56 14.45 -9.36 -1.29
N LYS A 57 13.23 -9.87 -1.11
CA LYS A 57 12.89 -11.31 -1.14
C LYS A 57 12.05 -11.75 -2.34
N LEU A 58 11.88 -10.91 -3.35
CA LEU A 58 11.25 -11.38 -4.57
C LEU A 58 12.12 -12.47 -5.20
N PRO A 59 11.60 -13.69 -5.44
CA PRO A 59 12.41 -14.77 -5.96
C PRO A 59 12.94 -14.40 -7.36
N PRO A 60 14.17 -14.83 -7.70
CA PRO A 60 14.70 -14.72 -9.04
C PRO A 60 13.72 -15.29 -10.09
N PRO A 61 13.73 -14.77 -11.34
CA PRO A 61 12.80 -15.21 -12.39
C PRO A 61 12.75 -16.74 -12.60
N HIS A 62 13.87 -17.44 -12.43
CA HIS A 62 13.98 -18.89 -12.60
C HIS A 62 13.48 -19.70 -11.38
N LEU A 63 13.20 -19.06 -10.25
CA LEU A 63 12.68 -19.69 -9.02
C LEU A 63 11.21 -19.35 -8.75
N ARG A 64 10.53 -18.70 -9.71
CA ARG A 64 9.12 -18.32 -9.59
C ARG A 64 8.33 -18.66 -10.84
N VAL A 65 7.02 -18.77 -10.66
CA VAL A 65 6.05 -18.87 -11.74
C VAL A 65 4.97 -17.81 -11.58
N MET A 66 4.43 -17.33 -12.68
CA MET A 66 3.38 -16.31 -12.72
C MET A 66 2.06 -16.92 -13.17
N CYS A 67 0.97 -16.49 -12.55
CA CYS A 67 -0.37 -16.91 -12.95
C CYS A 67 -0.71 -16.33 -14.32
N LEU A 68 -1.35 -17.12 -15.19
CA LEU A 68 -1.75 -16.64 -16.52
C LEU A 68 -2.93 -15.66 -16.53
N ARG A 69 -3.68 -15.54 -15.42
CA ARG A 69 -4.92 -14.75 -15.35
C ARG A 69 -4.85 -13.53 -14.44
N CYS A 70 -3.86 -13.46 -13.57
CA CYS A 70 -3.74 -12.39 -12.58
C CYS A 70 -2.27 -12.18 -12.22
N PRO A 71 -1.91 -11.07 -11.55
CA PRO A 71 -0.50 -10.79 -11.24
C PRO A 71 0.06 -11.63 -10.08
N SER A 72 -0.54 -12.78 -9.77
CA SER A 72 -0.07 -13.67 -8.71
C SER A 72 1.22 -14.38 -9.08
N VAL A 73 2.14 -14.46 -8.13
CA VAL A 73 3.46 -15.08 -8.27
C VAL A 73 3.62 -16.17 -7.21
N ALA A 74 4.08 -17.35 -7.59
CA ALA A 74 4.36 -18.45 -6.68
C ALA A 74 5.82 -18.89 -6.78
N HIS A 75 6.36 -19.45 -5.69
CA HIS A 75 7.64 -20.15 -5.75
C HIS A 75 7.52 -21.39 -6.63
N LEU A 76 8.50 -21.60 -7.50
CA LEU A 76 8.56 -22.79 -8.35
C LEU A 76 8.58 -24.08 -7.50
N SER A 77 9.33 -24.07 -6.39
CA SER A 77 9.36 -25.19 -5.43
C SER A 77 7.99 -25.47 -4.80
N CYS A 78 7.23 -24.44 -4.44
CA CYS A 78 5.89 -24.62 -3.89
C CYS A 78 4.94 -25.29 -4.89
N VAL A 79 5.07 -25.02 -6.19
CA VAL A 79 4.24 -25.67 -7.22
C VAL A 79 4.59 -27.15 -7.38
N TYR A 80 5.88 -27.50 -7.33
CA TYR A 80 6.31 -28.90 -7.40
C TYR A 80 5.97 -29.72 -6.17
N SER A 81 5.84 -29.09 -4.99
CA SER A 81 5.43 -29.78 -3.76
C SER A 81 3.93 -30.10 -3.70
N LEU A 82 3.11 -29.66 -4.67
CA LEU A 82 1.69 -30.02 -4.69
C LEU A 82 1.51 -31.49 -5.12
N PRO A 83 0.66 -32.27 -4.43
CA PRO A 83 0.47 -33.71 -4.67
C PRO A 83 -0.15 -34.06 -6.04
N SER A 84 -0.52 -33.08 -6.86
CA SER A 84 -1.10 -33.27 -8.20
C SER A 84 -0.14 -32.94 -9.36
N SER A 85 1.10 -32.54 -9.08
CA SER A 85 2.08 -32.18 -10.12
C SER A 85 2.84 -33.43 -10.60
N SER A 86 2.14 -34.31 -11.32
CA SER A 86 2.77 -35.39 -12.07
C SER A 86 3.57 -34.81 -13.24
N SER A 87 4.90 -34.90 -13.13
CA SER A 87 5.87 -34.99 -14.24
C SER A 87 6.08 -33.79 -15.19
N SER A 88 7.38 -33.66 -15.53
CA SER A 88 7.95 -33.10 -16.76
C SER A 88 7.90 -31.58 -16.96
N SER A 89 9.07 -30.98 -16.71
CA SER A 89 9.74 -30.03 -17.60
C SER A 89 9.07 -29.76 -18.95
N SER A 90 8.87 -28.46 -19.22
CA SER A 90 8.55 -27.80 -20.49
C SER A 90 7.09 -27.36 -20.63
N SER A 91 6.82 -26.09 -20.25
CA SER A 91 5.57 -25.32 -20.49
C SER A 91 4.32 -25.67 -19.66
N THR A 92 4.44 -25.72 -18.33
CA THR A 92 3.24 -25.77 -17.46
C THR A 92 2.64 -24.39 -17.29
N SER A 93 1.45 -24.17 -17.86
CA SER A 93 0.61 -22.99 -17.58
C SER A 93 0.19 -22.96 -16.10
N PHE A 94 0.75 -22.05 -15.31
CA PHE A 94 0.38 -21.91 -13.89
C PHE A 94 -0.89 -21.06 -13.73
N HIS A 95 -1.83 -21.57 -12.94
CA HIS A 95 -2.99 -20.83 -12.47
C HIS A 95 -3.01 -20.87 -10.94
N CYS A 96 -3.05 -19.71 -10.30
CA CYS A 96 -3.07 -19.63 -8.84
C CYS A 96 -4.40 -20.18 -8.28
N PRO A 97 -4.46 -20.59 -6.99
CA PRO A 97 -5.67 -21.11 -6.36
C PRO A 97 -6.91 -20.23 -6.57
N GLN A 98 -6.76 -18.92 -6.48
CA GLN A 98 -7.85 -17.96 -6.69
C GLN A 98 -8.41 -17.98 -8.13
N CYS A 99 -7.59 -18.27 -9.14
CA CYS A 99 -8.01 -18.31 -10.54
C CYS A 99 -8.49 -19.70 -10.98
N SER A 100 -8.05 -20.76 -10.31
CA SER A 100 -8.38 -22.15 -10.63
C SER A 100 -9.63 -22.65 -9.91
N ILE A 101 -9.90 -22.16 -8.70
CA ILE A 101 -10.99 -22.65 -7.85
C ILE A 101 -12.15 -21.65 -7.91
N PRO A 102 -13.35 -22.06 -8.35
CA PRO A 102 -14.52 -21.19 -8.33
C PRO A 102 -14.90 -20.85 -6.88
N ASN A 103 -15.34 -19.62 -6.64
CA ASN A 103 -15.70 -19.12 -5.30
C ASN A 103 -14.59 -19.24 -4.25
N PHE A 104 -13.33 -19.20 -4.69
CA PHE A 104 -12.19 -19.22 -3.79
C PHE A 104 -12.20 -18.00 -2.86
N THR A 105 -12.08 -18.25 -1.56
CA THR A 105 -11.94 -17.22 -0.53
C THR A 105 -10.70 -17.49 0.30
N PHE A 106 -9.84 -16.48 0.45
CA PHE A 106 -8.80 -16.52 1.47
C PHE A 106 -9.44 -16.41 2.86
N PHE A 107 -8.78 -17.02 3.85
CA PHE A 107 -9.04 -16.85 5.28
C PHE A 107 -10.52 -17.03 5.67
N ASN A 108 -10.96 -18.27 5.74
CA ASN A 108 -12.32 -18.63 6.14
C ASN A 108 -12.33 -19.21 7.57
N LEU A 109 -12.79 -18.41 8.54
CA LEU A 109 -12.97 -18.83 9.93
C LEU A 109 -14.26 -19.65 10.14
N ASN A 110 -15.25 -19.51 9.25
CA ASN A 110 -16.58 -20.14 9.35
C ASN A 110 -16.65 -21.55 8.75
N GLY A 111 -15.57 -22.03 8.12
CA GLY A 111 -15.48 -23.37 7.53
C GLY A 111 -15.37 -24.47 8.59
N GLY A 112 -16.51 -24.91 9.15
CA GLY A 112 -16.68 -26.19 9.84
C GLY A 112 -16.01 -26.39 11.21
N ILE A 113 -15.04 -25.57 11.62
CA ILE A 113 -14.27 -25.73 12.88
C ILE A 113 -14.87 -24.93 14.05
N ILE A 114 -15.94 -24.15 13.82
CA ILE A 114 -16.58 -23.34 14.87
C ILE A 114 -17.34 -24.20 15.91
N GLN A 115 -17.46 -25.52 15.72
CA GLN A 115 -18.15 -26.40 16.68
C GLN A 115 -17.26 -26.98 17.81
N LYS A 116 -15.92 -26.79 17.80
CA LYS A 116 -15.03 -27.37 18.83
C LYS A 116 -13.90 -26.45 19.33
N GLY A 117 -14.16 -25.13 19.35
CA GLY A 117 -13.22 -24.12 19.84
C GLY A 117 -12.47 -23.44 18.70
N ASN A 118 -12.22 -22.14 18.86
CA ASN A 118 -11.58 -21.27 17.88
C ASN A 118 -10.10 -21.67 17.64
N VAL A 119 -9.86 -22.77 16.91
CA VAL A 119 -8.49 -23.20 16.60
C VAL A 119 -8.06 -22.56 15.29
N ILE A 120 -7.19 -21.55 15.38
CA ILE A 120 -6.46 -21.02 14.22
C ILE A 120 -5.49 -22.11 13.75
N THR A 121 -5.79 -22.72 12.59
CA THR A 121 -4.87 -23.69 11.97
C THR A 121 -3.58 -22.99 11.51
N LYS A 122 -2.51 -23.77 11.32
CA LYS A 122 -1.23 -23.24 10.82
C LYS A 122 -1.38 -22.44 9.53
N ASP A 123 -2.27 -22.86 8.63
CA ASP A 123 -2.49 -22.19 7.35
C ASP A 123 -3.29 -20.90 7.49
N LEU A 124 -4.27 -20.84 8.41
CA LEU A 124 -4.96 -19.60 8.75
C LEU A 124 -4.01 -18.61 9.43
N ALA A 125 -3.13 -19.09 10.32
CA ALA A 125 -2.11 -18.26 10.95
C ALA A 125 -1.15 -17.66 9.91
N LYS A 126 -0.68 -18.46 8.96
CA LYS A 126 0.15 -17.97 7.85
C LYS A 126 -0.54 -16.89 7.02
N GLN A 127 -1.81 -17.09 6.68
CA GLN A 127 -2.62 -16.10 5.95
C GLN A 127 -2.77 -14.79 6.73
N LEU A 128 -3.06 -14.88 8.03
CA LEU A 128 -3.16 -13.70 8.90
C LEU A 128 -1.84 -12.94 8.98
N VAL A 129 -0.73 -13.64 9.19
CA VAL A 129 0.61 -13.05 9.25
C VAL A 129 1.00 -12.44 7.91
N ALA A 130 0.67 -13.08 6.79
CA ALA A 130 0.95 -12.55 5.46
C ALA A 130 0.19 -11.24 5.22
N ALA A 131 -1.10 -11.21 5.53
CA ALA A 131 -1.90 -9.99 5.43
C ALA A 131 -1.35 -8.85 6.32
N ALA A 132 -0.97 -9.17 7.56
CA ALA A 132 -0.38 -8.19 8.49
C ALA A 132 0.94 -7.61 7.96
N LYS A 133 1.81 -8.44 7.38
CA LYS A 133 3.05 -7.99 6.74
C LYS A 133 2.78 -7.08 5.54
N ILE A 134 1.85 -7.44 4.66
CA ILE A 134 1.45 -6.62 3.51
C ILE A 134 0.91 -5.26 3.98
N ALA A 135 0.05 -5.27 5.01
CA ALA A 135 -0.50 -4.06 5.59
C ALA A 135 0.58 -3.15 6.18
N SER A 136 1.51 -3.72 6.96
CA SER A 136 2.67 -3.01 7.50
C SER A 136 3.51 -2.38 6.38
N MET A 137 3.86 -3.14 5.34
CA MET A 137 4.62 -2.63 4.21
C MET A 137 3.90 -1.50 3.47
N SER A 138 2.59 -1.63 3.24
CA SER A 138 1.76 -0.60 2.62
C SER A 138 1.79 0.70 3.44
N LEU A 139 1.62 0.61 4.76
CA LEU A 139 1.67 1.77 5.65
C LEU A 139 3.06 2.40 5.70
N HIS A 140 4.14 1.61 5.75
CA HIS A 140 5.50 2.14 5.71
C HIS A 140 5.80 2.88 4.41
N LYS A 141 5.40 2.31 3.26
CA LYS A 141 5.54 2.97 1.94
C LYS A 141 4.74 4.27 1.90
N ALA A 142 3.49 4.27 2.36
CA ALA A 142 2.68 5.47 2.43
C ALA A 142 3.26 6.55 3.36
N ALA A 143 3.78 6.15 4.53
CA ALA A 143 4.42 7.07 5.46
C ALA A 143 5.71 7.68 4.90
N ALA A 144 6.51 6.91 4.17
CA ALA A 144 7.70 7.42 3.50
C ALA A 144 7.36 8.48 2.45
N ILE A 145 6.39 8.19 1.57
CA ILE A 145 5.91 9.14 0.55
C ILE A 145 5.31 10.40 1.21
N ALA A 146 4.59 10.26 2.31
CA ALA A 146 4.02 11.39 3.03
C ALA A 146 5.11 12.31 3.61
N ARG A 147 6.19 11.75 4.16
CA ARG A 147 7.32 12.52 4.68
C ARG A 147 8.05 13.27 3.56
N GLU A 148 8.37 12.59 2.47
CA GLU A 148 9.04 13.20 1.31
C GLU A 148 8.21 14.37 0.74
N ASN A 149 6.90 14.17 0.59
CA ASN A 149 6.01 15.23 0.12
C ASN A 149 5.91 16.40 1.11
N ALA A 150 5.94 16.14 2.41
CA ALA A 150 5.92 17.20 3.42
C ALA A 150 7.21 18.03 3.38
N GLU A 151 8.37 17.39 3.27
CA GLU A 151 9.67 18.04 3.13
C GLU A 151 9.73 18.89 1.85
N LYS A 152 9.30 18.32 0.72
CA LYS A 152 9.21 19.06 -0.54
C LYS A 152 8.33 20.31 -0.41
N ARG A 153 7.12 20.19 0.15
CA ARG A 153 6.23 21.33 0.35
C ARG A 153 6.80 22.39 1.31
N ALA A 154 7.51 21.96 2.35
CA ALA A 154 8.17 22.87 3.26
C ALA A 154 9.25 23.70 2.55
N THR A 155 10.09 23.06 1.74
CA THR A 155 11.14 23.76 0.96
C THR A 155 10.54 24.71 -0.07
N GLU A 156 9.50 24.29 -0.80
CA GLU A 156 8.78 25.14 -1.74
C GLU A 156 8.16 26.37 -1.07
N ALA A 157 7.55 26.19 0.11
CA ALA A 157 6.96 27.28 0.89
C ALA A 157 8.02 28.28 1.38
N VAL A 158 9.17 27.80 1.87
CA VAL A 158 10.28 28.67 2.28
C VAL A 158 10.80 29.50 1.10
N MET A 159 10.99 28.86 -0.06
CA MET A 159 11.45 29.54 -1.27
C MET A 159 10.43 30.56 -1.79
N ALA A 160 9.14 30.24 -1.74
CA ALA A 160 8.07 31.17 -2.09
C ALA A 160 8.04 32.39 -1.15
N ARG A 161 8.18 32.18 0.17
CA ARG A 161 8.26 33.26 1.15
C ARG A 161 9.47 34.15 0.93
N LYS A 162 10.64 33.57 0.63
CA LYS A 162 11.85 34.33 0.31
C LYS A 162 11.64 35.24 -0.90
N ARG A 163 11.10 34.69 -2.00
CA ARG A 163 10.81 35.47 -3.21
C ARG A 163 9.77 36.58 -2.97
N ALA A 164 8.73 36.30 -2.18
CA ALA A 164 7.74 37.30 -1.82
C ALA A 164 8.37 38.44 -1.02
N LYS A 165 9.25 38.13 -0.05
CA LYS A 165 9.98 39.14 0.70
C LYS A 165 10.89 39.99 -0.20
N GLU A 166 11.67 39.35 -1.07
CA GLU A 166 12.55 40.07 -2.01
C GLU A 166 11.76 40.99 -2.96
N ALA A 167 10.54 40.59 -3.37
CA ALA A 167 9.67 41.45 -4.16
C ALA A 167 9.17 42.66 -3.37
N LEU A 168 8.76 42.46 -2.11
CA LEU A 168 8.33 43.55 -1.23
C LEU A 168 9.47 44.53 -0.93
N ASP A 169 10.67 44.02 -0.66
CA ASP A 169 11.85 44.85 -0.40
C ASP A 169 12.19 45.73 -1.62
N LYS A 170 12.04 45.20 -2.84
CA LYS A 170 12.20 45.97 -4.09
C LYS A 170 11.15 47.06 -4.25
N VAL A 171 9.88 46.77 -3.95
CA VAL A 171 8.80 47.77 -4.02
C VAL A 171 9.05 48.88 -3.01
N ALA A 172 9.42 48.55 -1.78
CA ALA A 172 9.75 49.54 -0.75
C ALA A 172 10.91 50.45 -1.17
N PHE A 173 11.97 49.88 -1.76
CA PHE A 173 13.09 50.65 -2.30
C PHE A 173 12.66 51.62 -3.42
N LEU A 174 11.83 51.16 -4.36
CA LEU A 174 11.34 52.01 -5.44
C LEU A 174 10.46 53.17 -4.94
N MET A 175 9.60 52.92 -3.95
CA MET A 175 8.77 53.96 -3.34
C MET A 175 9.60 55.05 -2.64
N LEU A 176 10.66 54.66 -1.93
CA LEU A 176 11.58 55.63 -1.31
C LEU A 176 12.29 56.48 -2.37
N LYS A 177 12.70 55.86 -3.48
CA LYS A 177 13.37 56.56 -4.58
C LYS A 177 12.43 57.54 -5.28
N GLU A 178 11.19 57.15 -5.56
CA GLU A 178 10.17 58.00 -6.17
C GLU A 178 9.84 59.22 -5.29
N ALA A 179 9.70 59.02 -3.98
CA ALA A 179 9.49 60.11 -3.04
C ALA A 179 10.67 61.12 -2.99
N GLU A 180 11.91 60.64 -3.11
CA GLU A 180 13.08 61.51 -3.20
C GLU A 180 13.08 62.32 -4.52
N GLU A 181 12.75 61.69 -5.64
CA GLU A 181 12.64 62.35 -6.96
C GLU A 181 11.54 63.43 -6.96
N ASP A 182 10.36 63.13 -6.40
CA ASP A 182 9.26 64.07 -6.25
C ASP A 182 9.64 65.29 -5.39
N SER A 183 10.37 65.08 -4.30
CA SER A 183 10.84 66.18 -3.43
C SER A 183 11.85 67.11 -4.13
N ARG A 184 12.72 66.55 -4.99
CA ARG A 184 13.66 67.34 -5.82
C ARG A 184 12.96 68.10 -6.93
N SER A 185 11.92 67.54 -7.54
CA SER A 185 11.16 68.26 -8.58
C SER A 185 10.38 69.46 -8.00
N SER A 186 9.86 69.32 -6.77
CA SER A 186 9.09 70.37 -6.08
C SER A 186 9.93 71.53 -5.54
N SER A 187 11.25 71.36 -5.41
CA SER A 187 12.18 72.37 -4.89
C SER A 187 12.92 73.16 -5.98
N ASN A 188 12.70 72.82 -7.25
CA ASN A 188 13.25 73.53 -8.42
C ASN A 188 12.20 74.38 -9.17
N LEU A 189 11.01 74.54 -8.58
CA LEU A 189 9.91 75.42 -9.01
C LEU A 189 9.74 76.57 -8.01
#